data_AF-E1QR30-F1
#
_entry.id   AF-E1QR30-F1
#
_cell.length_a   1.000
_cell.length_b   1.000
_cell.length_c   1.000
_cell.angle_alpha   90.00
_cell.angle_beta   90.00
_cell.angle_gamma   90.00
#
_symmetry.space_group_name_H-M   'P 1'
#
loop_
_entity.id
_entity.type
_entity.pdbx_description
1 polymer ?
#
loop_
_entity_poly.entity_id
_entity_poly.type
_entity_poly.pdbx_seq_one_letter_code
_entity_poly.pdbx_strand_id
1 'polypeptide(L)'
;MKPMDILSISAIAIPASLVVASLAKEFLGDNVTVGTRFMIPYKVPLDKHLCILGPTRGGKSSLVKAMIRELHRKYVVTVLDWHGEYAGLLPTLPTSAINIDLEKIPPKLLTEILGFGLGLNEPSMYMLYRMIRDGNYTSFSDLISKIDNYLVSTRTEAEMKAAILRRLEYSAMNIGKGIVSIESLMEGDAVIDLSDLTIIEEKRLVSSLILAALYMHYMRRGLIEKGVRHVLIIEEAQNILDMGGPTYSIIDHIIMELAKYGLRTILVSNAVPKSSILKHCNIVLFKINPDLLDEGVAFSRNLINKLSEISTEEALVITSKGITKVRPLKAVIEPTHVIIRGHNDLRNASSQEVTSSVGNNGFNERLNDGVNGNETKTVNTKVSEDLNSRDEEDGRAPMKQVNPVNDAVLINGSVINNGDSIFRKQIMELEREVANLRDKINEIERILDADEKLIEKILELDGKLKNNSHV
;
A
#
# COMPACT_ATOMS: atom_id res chain seq x y z
N MET A 1 44.23 20.33 52.53
CA MET A 1 43.43 19.77 51.41
C MET A 1 43.60 18.26 51.44
N LYS A 2 42.53 17.49 51.68
CA LYS A 2 42.59 16.03 51.65
C LYS A 2 42.80 15.55 50.20
N PRO A 3 43.62 14.53 49.95
CA PRO A 3 43.74 13.94 48.62
C PRO A 3 42.41 13.25 48.30
N MET A 4 41.73 13.70 47.23
CA MET A 4 40.60 12.95 46.66
C MET A 4 41.13 11.64 46.08
N ASP A 5 40.51 10.54 46.49
CA ASP A 5 40.85 9.18 46.11
C ASP A 5 40.87 8.99 44.59
N ILE A 6 42.06 8.74 44.04
CA ILE A 6 42.30 8.36 42.65
C ILE A 6 41.47 7.11 42.26
N LEU A 7 41.14 6.27 43.24
CA LEU A 7 40.26 5.08 43.10
C LEU A 7 38.80 5.42 42.77
N SER A 8 38.29 6.57 43.23
CA SER A 8 36.90 6.99 42.98
C SER A 8 36.69 7.51 41.55
N ILE A 9 37.73 8.07 40.93
CA ILE A 9 37.70 8.54 39.54
C ILE A 9 37.76 7.34 38.57
N SER A 10 38.58 6.32 38.87
CA SER A 10 38.62 5.09 38.07
C SER A 10 37.33 4.26 38.14
N ALA A 11 36.63 4.27 39.29
CA ALA A 11 35.39 3.53 39.48
C ALA A 11 34.19 4.12 38.70
N ILE A 12 34.22 5.41 38.38
CA ILE A 12 33.18 6.10 37.60
C ILE A 12 33.53 6.14 36.09
N ALA A 13 34.83 6.16 35.76
CA ALA A 13 35.30 6.20 34.37
C ALA A 13 35.02 4.89 33.61
N ILE A 14 35.05 3.73 34.27
CA ILE A 14 34.79 2.43 33.63
C ILE A 14 33.30 2.29 33.22
N PRO A 15 32.30 2.60 34.09
CA PRO A 15 30.90 2.66 33.68
C PRO A 15 30.62 3.71 32.62
N ALA A 16 31.19 4.92 32.76
CA ALA A 16 30.98 6.00 31.79
C ALA A 16 31.53 5.66 30.40
N SER A 17 32.72 5.05 30.32
CA SER A 17 33.30 4.59 29.04
C SER A 17 32.53 3.43 28.41
N LEU A 18 32.00 2.49 29.20
CA LEU A 18 31.09 1.45 28.72
C LEU A 18 29.75 2.02 28.22
N VAL A 19 29.19 3.00 28.92
CA VAL A 19 27.97 3.70 28.51
C VAL A 19 28.22 4.51 27.24
N VAL A 20 29.34 5.23 27.14
CA VAL A 20 29.75 5.97 25.94
C VAL A 20 30.04 5.03 24.78
N ALA A 21 30.70 3.89 25.00
CA ALA A 21 30.96 2.89 23.96
C ALA A 21 29.67 2.18 23.52
N SER A 22 28.75 1.89 24.43
CA SER A 22 27.43 1.34 24.13
C SER A 22 26.59 2.34 23.35
N LEU A 23 26.59 3.62 23.75
CA LEU A 23 25.93 4.71 23.05
C LEU A 23 26.56 4.92 21.67
N ALA A 24 27.89 4.94 21.56
CA ALA A 24 28.61 5.04 20.29
C ALA A 24 28.28 3.87 19.38
N LYS A 25 28.25 2.64 19.89
CA LYS A 25 27.86 1.44 19.13
C LYS A 25 26.38 1.47 18.70
N GLU A 26 25.49 2.03 19.51
CA GLU A 26 24.09 2.30 19.12
C GLU A 26 23.95 3.47 18.13
N PHE A 27 24.89 4.41 18.12
CA PHE A 27 24.96 5.52 17.15
C PHE A 27 25.57 5.09 15.81
N LEU A 28 26.53 4.17 15.83
CA LEU A 28 27.20 3.60 14.65
C LEU A 28 26.46 2.40 14.04
N GLY A 29 25.54 1.77 14.77
CA GLY A 29 24.76 0.64 14.27
C GLY A 29 23.61 1.05 13.36
N ASP A 30 23.28 0.18 12.39
CA ASP A 30 22.12 0.36 11.53
C ASP A 30 20.83 0.24 12.34
N ASN A 31 20.29 1.37 12.76
CA ASN A 31 19.13 1.46 13.64
C ASN A 31 18.21 2.61 13.19
N VAL A 32 16.96 2.55 13.62
CA VAL A 32 15.98 3.63 13.47
C VAL A 32 15.24 3.89 14.78
N THR A 33 15.02 5.16 15.12
CA THR A 33 14.24 5.53 16.30
C THR A 33 12.76 5.36 16.02
N VAL A 34 12.07 4.57 16.83
CA VAL A 34 10.62 4.32 16.66
C VAL A 34 9.77 5.02 17.71
N GLY A 35 10.37 5.48 18.80
CA GLY A 35 9.62 6.10 19.89
C GLY A 35 10.48 6.43 21.09
N THR A 36 9.82 6.60 22.24
CA THR A 36 10.48 6.75 23.54
C THR A 36 9.98 5.72 24.54
N ARG A 37 10.88 5.27 25.42
CA ARG A 37 10.57 4.46 26.60
C ARG A 37 11.07 5.22 27.82
N PHE A 38 10.16 5.61 28.72
CA PHE A 38 10.49 6.44 29.90
C PHE A 38 11.35 7.66 29.53
N MET A 39 10.97 8.38 28.46
CA MET A 39 11.68 9.54 27.87
C MET A 39 13.00 9.25 27.14
N ILE A 40 13.51 8.02 27.15
CA ILE A 40 14.72 7.65 26.41
C ILE A 40 14.33 7.21 24.99
N PRO A 41 15.00 7.70 23.93
CA PRO A 41 14.76 7.22 22.57
C PRO A 41 14.91 5.70 22.47
N TYR A 42 13.88 5.05 21.92
CA TYR A 42 13.90 3.60 21.68
C TYR A 42 14.22 3.36 20.21
N LYS A 43 15.37 2.74 19.97
CA LYS A 43 15.87 2.40 18.64
C LYS A 43 15.63 0.93 18.33
N VAL A 44 15.21 0.67 17.10
CA VAL A 44 15.05 -0.68 16.55
C VAL A 44 16.19 -0.94 15.57
N PRO A 45 16.89 -2.08 15.69
CA PRO A 45 17.89 -2.45 14.69
C PRO A 45 17.25 -2.72 13.34
N LEU A 46 17.94 -2.30 12.28
CA LEU A 46 17.61 -2.61 10.90
C LEU A 46 18.39 -3.86 10.45
N ASP A 47 18.65 -4.79 11.36
CA ASP A 47 19.19 -6.11 11.06
C ASP A 47 18.20 -6.95 10.24
N LYS A 48 16.91 -6.72 10.48
CA LYS A 48 15.74 -7.26 9.77
C LYS A 48 14.95 -6.16 9.06
N HIS A 49 13.97 -6.55 8.26
CA HIS A 49 12.91 -5.63 7.81
C HIS A 49 12.13 -5.10 9.02
N LEU A 50 11.29 -4.09 8.80
CA LEU A 50 10.42 -3.55 9.83
C LEU A 50 8.98 -3.59 9.35
N CYS A 51 8.07 -4.10 10.18
CA CYS A 51 6.65 -4.12 9.88
C CYS A 51 5.92 -3.23 10.89
N ILE A 52 5.21 -2.22 10.39
CA ILE A 52 4.43 -1.28 11.18
C ILE A 52 2.95 -1.62 10.97
N LEU A 53 2.33 -2.14 12.03
CA LEU A 53 0.98 -2.70 12.01
C LEU A 53 0.06 -1.88 12.91
N GLY A 54 -1.17 -1.67 12.47
CA GLY A 54 -2.14 -0.88 13.22
C GLY A 54 -3.37 -0.55 12.40
N PRO A 55 -4.49 -0.15 13.03
CA PRO A 55 -5.68 0.26 12.30
C PRO A 55 -5.42 1.55 11.51
N THR A 56 -6.29 1.87 10.55
CA THR A 56 -6.33 3.17 9.89
C THR A 56 -6.42 4.28 10.95
N ARG A 57 -5.71 5.40 10.74
CA ARG A 57 -5.57 6.50 11.72
C ARG A 57 -4.90 6.13 13.05
N GLY A 58 -4.28 4.96 13.16
CA GLY A 58 -3.52 4.56 14.37
C GLY A 58 -2.21 5.32 14.60
N GLY A 59 -1.79 6.21 13.68
CA GLY A 59 -0.54 6.96 13.80
C GLY A 59 0.67 6.33 13.09
N LYS A 60 0.44 5.28 12.28
CA LYS A 60 1.48 4.62 11.48
C LYS A 60 2.24 5.59 10.57
N SER A 61 1.52 6.35 9.73
CA SER A 61 2.14 7.30 8.81
C SER A 61 2.90 8.40 9.57
N SER A 62 2.35 8.92 10.66
CA SER A 62 3.04 9.90 11.52
C SER A 62 4.36 9.39 12.08
N LEU A 63 4.44 8.11 12.44
CA LEU A 63 5.68 7.44 12.86
C LEU A 63 6.66 7.34 11.68
N VAL A 64 6.20 6.86 10.53
CA VAL A 64 7.03 6.72 9.32
C VAL A 64 7.62 8.07 8.89
N LYS A 65 6.81 9.13 8.88
CA LYS A 65 7.27 10.50 8.59
C LYS A 65 8.38 10.96 9.54
N ALA A 66 8.27 10.62 10.84
CA ALA A 66 9.31 10.92 11.80
C ALA A 66 10.59 10.09 11.56
N MET A 67 10.43 8.81 11.18
CA MET A 67 11.54 7.93 10.85
C MET A 67 12.30 8.38 9.59
N ILE A 68 11.60 8.81 8.54
CA ILE A 68 12.22 9.29 7.28
C ILE A 68 13.26 10.38 7.56
N ARG A 69 12.95 11.33 8.46
CA ARG A 69 13.87 12.43 8.87
C ARG A 69 15.19 11.93 9.48
N GLU A 70 15.20 10.74 10.09
CA GLU A 70 16.42 10.10 10.56
C GLU A 70 17.08 9.28 9.44
N LEU A 71 16.28 8.46 8.74
CA LEU A 71 16.75 7.46 7.79
C LEU A 71 17.47 8.08 6.60
N HIS A 72 16.91 9.13 6.01
CA HIS A 72 17.45 9.77 4.80
C HIS A 72 18.82 10.44 5.01
N ARG A 73 19.24 10.63 6.27
CA ARG A 73 20.58 11.14 6.61
C ARG A 73 21.66 10.05 6.58
N LYS A 74 21.25 8.78 6.56
CA LYS A 74 22.14 7.61 6.70
C LYS A 74 22.06 6.65 5.52
N TYR A 75 20.90 6.56 4.89
CA TYR A 75 20.61 5.60 3.82
C TYR A 75 19.86 6.30 2.70
N VAL A 76 19.89 5.71 1.51
CA VAL A 76 18.93 6.06 0.46
C VAL A 76 17.54 5.63 0.92
N VAL A 77 16.54 6.50 0.79
CA VAL A 77 15.15 6.21 1.16
C VAL A 77 14.24 6.34 -0.04
N THR A 78 13.58 5.25 -0.41
CA THR A 78 12.47 5.26 -1.37
C THR A 78 11.16 4.99 -0.65
N VAL A 79 10.12 5.77 -0.93
CA VAL A 79 8.77 5.57 -0.41
C VAL A 79 7.83 5.25 -1.56
N LEU A 80 7.11 4.14 -1.48
CA LEU A 80 5.93 3.87 -2.30
C LEU A 80 4.72 4.42 -1.55
N ASP A 81 4.26 5.62 -1.94
CA ASP A 81 3.24 6.39 -1.26
C ASP A 81 1.87 6.12 -1.90
N TRP A 82 1.04 5.33 -1.23
CA TRP A 82 -0.23 4.86 -1.77
C TRP A 82 -1.28 5.97 -1.82
N HIS A 83 -1.25 6.87 -0.83
CA HIS A 83 -2.25 7.91 -0.62
C HIS A 83 -1.72 9.35 -0.78
N GLY A 84 -0.44 9.54 -1.07
CA GLY A 84 0.18 10.85 -1.22
C GLY A 84 0.48 11.51 0.13
N GLU A 85 0.56 10.74 1.22
CA GLU A 85 0.73 11.28 2.56
C GLU A 85 2.15 11.83 2.81
N TYR A 86 3.14 11.39 2.05
CA TYR A 86 4.56 11.70 2.24
C TYR A 86 5.08 12.78 1.28
N ALA A 87 4.21 13.35 0.45
CA ALA A 87 4.54 14.46 -0.44
C ALA A 87 5.24 15.60 0.30
N GLY A 88 6.32 16.11 -0.28
CA GLY A 88 7.10 17.22 0.29
C GLY A 88 8.10 16.85 1.40
N LEU A 89 8.18 15.58 1.84
CA LEU A 89 9.22 15.14 2.78
C LEU A 89 10.56 14.84 2.11
N LEU A 90 10.50 14.33 0.88
CA LEU A 90 11.61 14.02 -0.01
C LEU A 90 11.20 14.44 -1.43
N PRO A 91 12.09 14.46 -2.42
CA PRO A 91 11.72 14.67 -3.81
C PRO A 91 10.59 13.73 -4.24
N THR A 92 9.45 14.29 -4.60
CA THR A 92 8.25 13.54 -4.99
C THR A 92 8.22 13.36 -6.50
N LEU A 93 8.05 12.12 -6.95
CA LEU A 93 8.02 11.73 -8.34
C LEU A 93 6.65 11.10 -8.65
N PRO A 94 5.91 11.60 -9.64
CA PRO A 94 4.73 10.91 -10.12
C PRO A 94 5.14 9.63 -10.83
N THR A 95 4.26 8.63 -10.84
CA THR A 95 4.52 7.34 -11.51
C THR A 95 4.86 7.47 -12.99
N SER A 96 4.27 8.46 -13.67
CA SER A 96 4.52 8.78 -15.08
C SER A 96 5.95 9.27 -15.35
N ALA A 97 6.66 9.79 -14.35
CA ALA A 97 8.05 10.24 -14.46
C ALA A 97 9.06 9.09 -14.38
N ILE A 98 8.63 7.88 -13.99
CA ILE A 98 9.48 6.72 -13.80
C ILE A 98 9.56 5.90 -15.09
N ASN A 99 10.80 5.61 -15.50
CA ASN A 99 11.11 4.71 -16.59
C ASN A 99 11.58 3.36 -16.05
N ILE A 100 10.85 2.30 -16.38
CA ILE A 100 11.18 0.92 -16.02
C ILE A 100 11.60 0.19 -17.29
N ASP A 101 12.90 -0.10 -17.37
CA ASP A 101 13.47 -0.92 -18.43
C ASP A 101 13.11 -2.40 -18.19
N LEU A 102 12.15 -2.89 -18.96
CA LEU A 102 11.61 -4.24 -18.82
C LEU A 102 12.59 -5.32 -19.28
N GLU A 103 13.54 -4.99 -20.16
CA GLU A 103 14.57 -5.92 -20.64
C GLU A 103 15.48 -6.37 -19.49
N LYS A 104 15.67 -5.48 -18.51
CA LYS A 104 16.44 -5.78 -17.30
C LYS A 104 15.73 -6.76 -16.35
N ILE A 105 14.46 -7.08 -16.56
CA ILE A 105 13.71 -8.02 -15.73
C ILE A 105 13.60 -9.36 -16.46
N PRO A 106 14.08 -10.48 -15.89
CA PRO A 106 13.99 -11.79 -16.54
C PRO A 106 12.53 -12.13 -16.93
N PRO A 107 12.27 -12.69 -18.13
CA PRO A 107 10.89 -12.91 -18.61
C PRO A 107 10.00 -13.71 -17.66
N LYS A 108 10.57 -14.71 -16.97
CA LYS A 108 9.85 -15.49 -15.95
C LYS A 108 9.42 -14.62 -14.78
N LEU A 109 10.33 -13.82 -14.24
CA LEU A 109 10.05 -12.89 -13.15
C LEU A 109 9.03 -11.83 -13.59
N LEU A 110 9.20 -11.27 -14.79
CA LEU A 110 8.25 -10.30 -15.33
C LEU A 110 6.86 -10.90 -15.47
N THR A 111 6.74 -12.14 -15.95
CA THR A 111 5.45 -12.85 -16.03
C THR A 111 4.79 -12.93 -14.67
N GLU A 112 5.51 -13.38 -13.63
CA GLU A 112 4.98 -13.46 -12.25
C GLU A 112 4.53 -12.10 -11.70
N ILE A 113 5.32 -11.05 -11.95
CA ILE A 113 5.02 -9.68 -11.50
C ILE A 113 3.77 -9.13 -12.22
N LEU A 114 3.69 -9.29 -13.54
CA LEU A 114 2.52 -8.88 -14.32
C LEU A 114 1.29 -9.71 -13.93
N GLY A 115 1.47 -11.01 -13.70
CA GLY A 115 0.44 -11.91 -13.21
C GLY A 115 -0.18 -11.44 -11.91
N PHE A 116 0.68 -11.15 -10.94
CA PHE A 116 0.28 -10.64 -9.64
C PHE A 116 -0.42 -9.28 -9.75
N GLY A 117 0.17 -8.32 -10.48
CA GLY A 117 -0.37 -6.97 -10.62
C GLY A 117 -1.70 -6.93 -11.38
N LEU A 118 -1.85 -7.73 -12.44
CA LEU A 118 -3.04 -7.78 -13.29
C LEU A 118 -4.08 -8.81 -12.81
N GLY A 119 -3.81 -9.57 -11.74
CA GLY A 119 -4.68 -10.62 -11.22
C GLY A 119 -4.96 -11.74 -12.25
N LEU A 120 -3.92 -12.22 -12.93
CA LEU A 120 -4.04 -13.29 -13.92
C LEU A 120 -4.16 -14.66 -13.24
N ASN A 121 -4.92 -15.56 -13.86
CA ASN A 121 -4.95 -16.97 -13.45
C ASN A 121 -3.76 -17.76 -14.05
N GLU A 122 -3.50 -18.96 -13.53
CA GLU A 122 -2.36 -19.79 -13.96
C GLU A 122 -2.31 -20.05 -15.48
N PRO A 123 -3.42 -20.36 -16.18
CA PRO A 123 -3.38 -20.50 -17.64
C PRO A 123 -3.00 -19.21 -18.37
N SER A 124 -3.52 -18.06 -17.93
CA SER A 124 -3.20 -16.75 -18.53
C SER A 124 -1.75 -16.35 -18.24
N MET A 125 -1.24 -16.70 -17.07
CA MET A 125 0.17 -16.56 -16.70
C MET A 125 1.08 -17.34 -17.64
N TYR A 126 0.79 -18.62 -17.86
CA TYR A 126 1.55 -19.44 -18.80
C TYR A 126 1.45 -18.90 -20.23
N MET A 127 0.26 -18.44 -20.63
CA MET A 127 0.04 -17.82 -21.94
C MET A 127 0.89 -16.56 -22.12
N LEU A 128 0.89 -15.67 -21.12
CA LEU A 128 1.73 -14.47 -21.09
C LEU A 128 3.21 -14.84 -21.20
N TYR A 129 3.68 -15.81 -20.41
CA TYR A 129 5.07 -16.27 -20.50
C TYR A 129 5.43 -16.73 -21.91
N ARG A 130 4.56 -17.51 -22.59
CA ARG A 130 4.82 -17.95 -23.98
C ARG A 130 4.98 -16.77 -24.93
N MET A 131 4.22 -15.69 -24.73
CA MET A 131 4.26 -14.48 -25.56
C MET A 131 5.55 -13.68 -25.35
N ILE A 132 6.11 -13.69 -24.14
CA ILE A 132 7.21 -12.77 -23.74
C ILE A 132 8.54 -13.49 -23.45
N ARG A 133 8.60 -14.82 -23.52
CA ARG A 133 9.80 -15.61 -23.11
C ARG A 133 11.11 -15.29 -23.84
N ASP A 134 11.07 -14.70 -25.03
CA ASP A 134 12.25 -14.36 -25.83
C ASP A 134 12.94 -13.05 -25.37
N GLY A 135 12.31 -12.27 -24.47
CA GLY A 135 12.91 -11.09 -23.85
C GLY A 135 13.06 -9.85 -24.75
N ASN A 136 12.51 -9.86 -25.96
CA ASN A 136 12.66 -8.74 -26.89
C ASN A 136 11.60 -7.66 -26.63
N TYR A 137 11.76 -6.88 -25.55
CA TYR A 137 10.94 -5.71 -25.18
C TYR A 137 11.68 -4.84 -24.16
N THR A 138 11.66 -3.52 -24.34
CA THR A 138 12.28 -2.57 -23.39
C THR A 138 11.22 -1.79 -22.60
N SER A 139 10.08 -1.52 -23.23
CA SER A 139 9.00 -0.71 -22.69
C SER A 139 7.67 -1.46 -22.65
N PHE A 140 6.69 -0.91 -21.94
CA PHE A 140 5.30 -1.40 -21.99
C PHE A 140 4.71 -1.35 -23.40
N SER A 141 5.07 -0.34 -24.20
CA SER A 141 4.61 -0.24 -25.59
C SER A 141 5.13 -1.41 -26.44
N ASP A 142 6.40 -1.79 -26.25
CA ASP A 142 6.99 -2.94 -26.94
C ASP A 142 6.31 -4.23 -26.48
N LEU A 143 6.09 -4.38 -25.17
CA LEU A 143 5.45 -5.54 -24.57
C LEU A 143 4.01 -5.72 -25.09
N ILE A 144 3.22 -4.64 -25.13
CA ILE A 144 1.84 -4.62 -25.66
C ILE A 144 1.87 -5.02 -27.14
N SER A 145 2.73 -4.39 -27.93
CA SER A 145 2.87 -4.70 -29.36
C SER A 145 3.24 -6.16 -29.60
N LYS A 146 4.11 -6.71 -28.76
CA LYS A 146 4.54 -8.11 -28.83
C LYS A 146 3.40 -9.07 -28.49
N ILE A 147 2.64 -8.78 -27.44
CA ILE A 147 1.48 -9.59 -27.05
C ILE A 147 0.44 -9.53 -28.16
N ASP A 148 0.13 -8.36 -28.70
CA ASP A 148 -0.88 -8.21 -29.75
C ASP A 148 -0.52 -8.98 -31.02
N ASN A 149 0.75 -8.90 -31.46
CA ASN A 149 1.25 -9.61 -32.64
C ASN A 149 1.47 -11.12 -32.44
N TYR A 150 1.30 -11.64 -31.21
CA TYR A 150 1.47 -13.08 -30.96
C TYR A 150 0.38 -13.89 -31.68
N LEU A 151 0.81 -14.82 -32.53
CA LEU A 151 -0.06 -15.72 -33.27
C LEU A 151 -0.65 -16.77 -32.32
N VAL A 152 -1.98 -16.85 -32.32
CA VAL A 152 -2.76 -17.81 -31.55
C VAL A 152 -3.38 -18.84 -32.48
N SER A 153 -3.47 -20.08 -32.03
CA SER A 153 -3.98 -21.19 -32.86
C SER A 153 -5.43 -21.54 -32.55
N THR A 154 -5.92 -21.15 -31.37
CA THR A 154 -7.28 -21.49 -30.92
C THR A 154 -8.07 -20.25 -30.51
N ARG A 155 -9.40 -20.37 -30.53
CA ARG A 155 -10.31 -19.31 -30.04
C ARG A 155 -10.06 -19.00 -28.56
N THR A 156 -9.86 -20.01 -27.73
CA THR A 156 -9.59 -19.83 -26.29
C THR A 156 -8.27 -19.08 -26.05
N GLU A 157 -7.24 -19.37 -26.84
CA GLU A 157 -5.98 -18.61 -26.81
C GLU A 157 -6.17 -17.16 -27.24
N ALA A 158 -6.98 -16.89 -28.25
CA ALA A 158 -7.32 -15.54 -28.68
C ALA A 158 -8.07 -14.75 -27.59
N GLU A 159 -9.04 -15.39 -26.93
CA GLU A 159 -9.79 -14.79 -25.81
C GLU A 159 -8.88 -14.50 -24.61
N MET A 160 -7.98 -15.43 -24.24
CA MET A 160 -6.98 -15.20 -23.19
C MET A 160 -6.03 -14.05 -23.54
N LYS A 161 -5.51 -14.02 -24.78
CA LYS A 161 -4.64 -12.94 -25.27
C LYS A 161 -5.33 -11.58 -25.15
N ALA A 162 -6.57 -11.48 -25.63
CA ALA A 162 -7.35 -10.25 -25.57
C ALA A 162 -7.65 -9.81 -24.12
N ALA A 163 -7.87 -10.75 -23.20
CA ALA A 163 -8.07 -10.45 -21.78
C ALA A 163 -6.81 -9.91 -21.11
N ILE A 164 -5.64 -10.51 -21.39
CA ILE A 164 -4.33 -10.05 -20.91
C ILE A 164 -4.04 -8.66 -21.46
N LEU A 165 -4.16 -8.48 -22.79
CA LEU A 165 -3.88 -7.23 -23.47
C LEU A 165 -4.73 -6.08 -22.91
N ARG A 166 -6.04 -6.29 -22.76
CA ARG A 166 -6.95 -5.30 -22.17
C ARG A 166 -6.47 -4.83 -20.80
N ARG A 167 -6.15 -5.76 -19.89
CA ARG A 167 -5.70 -5.42 -18.53
C ARG A 167 -4.35 -4.71 -18.56
N LEU A 168 -3.41 -5.19 -19.37
CA LEU A 168 -2.09 -4.58 -19.50
C LEU A 168 -2.17 -3.17 -20.06
N GLU A 169 -2.94 -2.94 -21.12
CA GLU A 169 -3.14 -1.62 -21.72
C GLU A 169 -3.68 -0.63 -20.69
N TYR A 170 -4.75 -0.99 -19.98
CA TYR A 170 -5.31 -0.13 -18.93
C TYR A 170 -4.27 0.19 -17.86
N SER A 171 -3.56 -0.81 -17.34
CA SER A 171 -2.65 -0.60 -16.22
C SER A 171 -1.31 0.04 -16.60
N ALA A 172 -0.88 -0.08 -17.86
CA ALA A 172 0.41 0.42 -18.33
C ALA A 172 0.36 1.83 -18.91
N MET A 173 -0.82 2.40 -19.19
CA MET A 173 -0.96 3.75 -19.78
C MET A 173 -0.22 4.85 -19.01
N ASN A 174 -0.08 4.66 -17.69
CA ASN A 174 0.53 5.61 -16.76
C ASN A 174 1.99 5.26 -16.38
N ILE A 175 2.59 4.22 -17.00
CA ILE A 175 3.93 3.70 -16.65
C ILE A 175 4.90 3.84 -17.83
N GLY A 176 6.17 4.18 -17.56
CA GLY A 176 7.26 3.92 -18.51
C GLY A 176 7.43 4.97 -19.63
N LYS A 177 6.77 6.11 -19.54
CA LYS A 177 7.03 7.29 -20.40
C LYS A 177 8.02 8.29 -19.76
N GLY A 178 8.48 7.96 -18.56
CA GLY A 178 9.30 8.81 -17.73
C GLY A 178 10.73 8.98 -18.21
N ILE A 179 11.44 9.93 -17.62
CA ILE A 179 12.87 10.18 -17.87
C ILE A 179 13.70 9.63 -16.69
N VAL A 180 13.10 9.48 -15.51
CA VAL A 180 13.80 9.03 -14.30
C VAL A 180 13.95 7.52 -14.35
N SER A 181 15.17 7.05 -14.57
CA SER A 181 15.46 5.62 -14.55
C SER A 181 15.41 5.06 -13.12
N ILE A 182 15.17 3.76 -12.99
CA ILE A 182 15.25 3.08 -11.69
C ILE A 182 16.61 3.28 -11.03
N GLU A 183 17.71 3.30 -11.79
CA GLU A 183 19.04 3.57 -11.23
C GLU A 183 19.10 4.93 -10.51
N SER A 184 18.40 5.94 -11.01
CA SER A 184 18.34 7.26 -10.37
C SER A 184 17.62 7.21 -9.02
N LEU A 185 16.59 6.36 -8.89
CA LEU A 185 15.91 6.10 -7.60
C LEU A 185 16.79 5.33 -6.61
N MET A 186 17.89 4.72 -7.07
CA MET A 186 18.83 3.98 -6.20
C MET A 186 19.95 4.85 -5.65
N GLU A 187 20.14 6.03 -6.20
CA GLU A 187 21.24 6.94 -5.87
C GLU A 187 20.79 8.16 -5.05
N GLY A 188 19.48 8.41 -4.97
CA GLY A 188 18.90 9.51 -4.22
C GLY A 188 17.58 9.16 -3.57
N ASP A 189 17.19 9.96 -2.57
CA ASP A 189 15.93 9.80 -1.87
C ASP A 189 14.75 10.15 -2.78
N ALA A 190 13.68 9.37 -2.71
CA ALA A 190 12.48 9.59 -3.52
C ALA A 190 11.19 9.18 -2.79
N VAL A 191 10.14 9.96 -3.01
CA VAL A 191 8.75 9.54 -2.77
C VAL A 191 8.12 9.30 -4.12
N ILE A 192 7.67 8.07 -4.35
CA ILE A 192 6.94 7.69 -5.56
C ILE A 192 5.46 7.80 -5.23
N ASP A 193 4.82 8.82 -5.79
CA ASP A 193 3.42 9.12 -5.54
C ASP A 193 2.52 8.23 -6.39
N LEU A 194 1.85 7.28 -5.75
CA LEU A 194 0.87 6.40 -6.37
C LEU A 194 -0.57 6.94 -6.24
N SER A 195 -0.77 8.09 -5.58
CA SER A 195 -2.11 8.64 -5.33
C SER A 195 -2.83 9.06 -6.61
N ASP A 196 -2.07 9.43 -7.65
CA ASP A 196 -2.55 9.74 -8.99
C ASP A 196 -3.23 8.55 -9.70
N LEU A 197 -2.87 7.32 -9.32
CA LEU A 197 -3.48 6.12 -9.88
C LEU A 197 -4.80 5.87 -9.16
N THR A 198 -5.89 5.77 -9.92
CA THR A 198 -7.23 5.62 -9.32
C THR A 198 -7.58 4.16 -9.07
N ILE A 199 -6.99 3.24 -9.83
CA ILE A 199 -7.30 1.82 -9.81
C ILE A 199 -6.29 1.07 -8.92
N ILE A 200 -6.79 0.17 -8.08
CA ILE A 200 -5.95 -0.59 -7.14
C ILE A 200 -4.96 -1.47 -7.89
N GLU A 201 -5.41 -2.13 -8.96
CA GLU A 201 -4.59 -2.98 -9.83
C GLU A 201 -3.43 -2.21 -10.46
N GLU A 202 -3.62 -0.93 -10.83
CA GLU A 202 -2.55 -0.06 -11.33
C GLU A 202 -1.48 0.16 -10.26
N LYS A 203 -1.91 0.55 -9.05
CA LYS A 203 -0.99 0.76 -7.91
C LYS A 203 -0.22 -0.50 -7.57
N ARG A 204 -0.90 -1.66 -7.57
CA ARG A 204 -0.30 -2.97 -7.32
C ARG A 204 0.73 -3.30 -8.39
N LEU A 205 0.39 -3.14 -9.66
CA LEU A 205 1.29 -3.40 -10.79
C LEU A 205 2.53 -2.51 -10.71
N VAL A 206 2.35 -1.19 -10.58
CA VAL A 206 3.45 -0.22 -10.51
C VAL A 206 4.38 -0.51 -9.34
N SER A 207 3.82 -0.71 -8.15
CA SER A 207 4.61 -1.06 -6.95
C SER A 207 5.40 -2.34 -7.14
N SER A 208 4.79 -3.36 -7.75
CA SER A 208 5.42 -4.66 -8.00
C SER A 208 6.55 -4.56 -9.03
N LEU A 209 6.39 -3.76 -10.08
CA LEU A 209 7.42 -3.51 -11.09
C LEU A 209 8.60 -2.72 -10.51
N ILE A 210 8.33 -1.68 -9.72
CA ILE A 210 9.38 -0.91 -9.04
C ILE A 210 10.16 -1.83 -8.09
N LEU A 211 9.46 -2.66 -7.31
CA LEU A 211 10.08 -3.65 -6.42
C LEU A 211 10.93 -4.67 -7.19
N ALA A 212 10.45 -5.17 -8.33
CA ALA A 212 11.20 -6.10 -9.17
C ALA A 212 12.45 -5.44 -9.77
N ALA A 213 12.35 -4.19 -10.23
CA ALA A 213 13.48 -3.45 -10.78
C ALA A 213 14.53 -3.13 -9.71
N LEU A 214 14.08 -2.74 -8.51
CA LEU A 214 14.89 -2.60 -7.29
C LEU A 214 15.66 -3.88 -6.99
N TYR A 215 14.93 -5.00 -6.92
CA TYR A 215 15.50 -6.32 -6.65
C TYR A 215 16.56 -6.70 -7.69
N MET A 216 16.26 -6.54 -8.98
CA MET A 216 17.20 -6.84 -10.06
C MET A 216 18.46 -5.97 -10.02
N HIS A 217 18.31 -4.68 -9.72
CA HIS A 217 19.42 -3.75 -9.58
C HIS A 217 20.37 -4.18 -8.45
N TYR A 218 19.82 -4.44 -7.26
CA TYR A 218 20.63 -4.81 -6.10
C TYR A 218 21.23 -6.22 -6.20
N MET A 219 20.49 -7.17 -6.78
CA MET A 219 21.00 -8.52 -7.03
C MET A 219 22.24 -8.50 -7.95
N ARG A 220 22.22 -7.67 -9.00
CA ARG A 220 23.37 -7.51 -9.92
C ARG A 220 24.60 -6.91 -9.26
N ARG A 221 24.42 -6.04 -8.26
CA ARG A 221 25.53 -5.47 -7.47
C ARG A 221 26.13 -6.46 -6.47
N GLY A 222 25.48 -7.61 -6.28
CA GLY A 222 25.96 -8.68 -5.41
C GLY A 222 25.53 -8.52 -3.95
N LEU A 223 25.76 -9.60 -3.21
CA LEU A 223 25.50 -9.70 -1.78
C LEU A 223 26.37 -8.69 -1.02
N ILE A 224 25.85 -8.18 0.10
CA ILE A 224 26.67 -7.44 1.05
C ILE A 224 26.93 -8.28 2.28
N GLU A 225 28.10 -8.09 2.88
CA GLU A 225 28.43 -8.77 4.11
C GLU A 225 27.68 -8.17 5.31
N LYS A 226 27.61 -6.83 5.39
CA LYS A 226 26.97 -6.08 6.47
C LYS A 226 26.53 -4.69 6.00
N GLY A 227 25.55 -4.11 6.69
CA GLY A 227 25.12 -2.74 6.48
C GLY A 227 23.70 -2.62 5.92
N VAL A 228 23.13 -1.43 6.04
CA VAL A 228 21.95 -1.00 5.27
C VAL A 228 22.41 0.05 4.27
N ARG A 229 22.03 -0.12 3.00
CA ARG A 229 22.32 0.84 1.93
C ARG A 229 21.07 1.63 1.53
N HIS A 230 19.94 0.94 1.52
CA HIS A 230 18.68 1.47 1.04
C HIS A 230 17.56 1.01 1.97
N VAL A 231 16.70 1.95 2.38
CA VAL A 231 15.42 1.66 3.04
C VAL A 231 14.27 1.91 2.07
N LEU A 232 13.51 0.85 1.78
CA LEU A 232 12.29 0.92 0.96
C LEU A 232 11.07 0.93 1.88
N ILE A 233 10.30 2.00 1.86
CA ILE A 233 9.07 2.15 2.63
C ILE A 233 7.91 1.82 1.70
N ILE A 234 7.05 0.88 2.11
CA ILE A 234 5.88 0.47 1.35
C ILE A 234 4.64 0.79 2.18
N GLU A 235 3.90 1.82 1.76
CA GLU A 235 2.60 2.14 2.34
C GLU A 235 1.54 1.13 1.88
N GLU A 236 0.53 0.89 2.73
CA GLU A 236 -0.59 -0.03 2.45
C GLU A 236 -0.10 -1.39 1.92
N ALA A 237 0.94 -1.95 2.57
CA ALA A 237 1.66 -3.13 2.13
C ALA A 237 0.76 -4.38 2.00
N GLN A 238 -0.42 -4.40 2.64
CA GLN A 238 -1.38 -5.47 2.43
C GLN A 238 -1.93 -5.59 1.01
N ASN A 239 -1.79 -4.55 0.18
CA ASN A 239 -2.20 -4.61 -1.22
C ASN A 239 -1.19 -5.34 -2.11
N ILE A 240 0.07 -5.51 -1.67
CA ILE A 240 1.11 -6.17 -2.47
C ILE A 240 1.61 -7.48 -1.86
N LEU A 241 1.39 -7.71 -0.57
CA LEU A 241 1.74 -8.96 0.10
C LEU A 241 0.58 -9.95 -0.03
N ASP A 242 0.88 -11.23 -0.20
CA ASP A 242 -0.15 -12.26 -0.09
C ASP A 242 -0.47 -12.52 1.38
N MET A 243 -1.67 -12.15 1.80
CA MET A 243 -2.12 -12.25 3.19
C MET A 243 -2.63 -13.64 3.57
N GLY A 244 -3.14 -14.43 2.62
CA GLY A 244 -3.97 -15.60 2.94
C GLY A 244 -3.67 -16.88 2.14
N GLY A 245 -2.88 -16.80 1.07
CA GLY A 245 -2.57 -17.98 0.25
C GLY A 245 -1.71 -19.04 0.99
N PRO A 246 -1.84 -20.33 0.64
CA PRO A 246 -0.99 -21.38 1.21
C PRO A 246 0.47 -21.29 0.76
N THR A 247 0.72 -20.64 -0.38
CA THR A 247 2.04 -20.44 -0.97
C THR A 247 2.51 -19.00 -0.81
N TYR A 248 3.80 -18.76 -1.09
CA TYR A 248 4.35 -17.42 -1.16
C TYR A 248 4.12 -16.85 -2.56
N SER A 249 3.76 -15.57 -2.62
CA SER A 249 3.82 -14.84 -3.87
C SER A 249 5.26 -14.53 -4.27
N ILE A 250 5.47 -14.15 -5.54
CA ILE A 250 6.77 -13.66 -5.98
C ILE A 250 7.22 -12.40 -5.20
N ILE A 251 6.27 -11.57 -4.78
CA ILE A 251 6.53 -10.35 -4.00
C ILE A 251 7.05 -10.69 -2.61
N ASP A 252 6.44 -11.68 -1.95
CA ASP A 252 6.87 -12.20 -0.66
C ASP A 252 8.33 -12.67 -0.72
N HIS A 253 8.66 -13.45 -1.75
CA HIS A 253 10.02 -13.94 -1.98
C HIS A 253 11.02 -12.81 -2.20
N ILE A 254 10.68 -11.83 -3.05
CA ILE A 254 11.53 -10.66 -3.29
C ILE A 254 11.80 -9.94 -1.96
N ILE A 255 10.76 -9.64 -1.20
CA ILE A 255 10.90 -8.92 0.08
C ILE A 255 11.82 -9.67 1.03
N MET A 256 11.62 -10.98 1.21
CA MET A 256 12.47 -11.81 2.08
C MET A 256 13.94 -11.84 1.64
N GLU A 257 14.20 -11.67 0.34
CA GLU A 257 15.55 -11.74 -0.20
C GLU A 257 16.29 -10.41 -0.22
N LEU A 258 15.58 -9.28 -0.34
CA LEU A 258 16.16 -7.94 -0.41
C LEU A 258 17.14 -7.63 0.73
N ALA A 259 16.92 -8.23 1.91
CA ALA A 259 17.82 -8.09 3.05
C ALA A 259 19.27 -8.51 2.76
N LYS A 260 19.47 -9.53 1.91
CA LYS A 260 20.81 -10.05 1.53
C LYS A 260 21.63 -9.02 0.75
N TYR A 261 20.95 -8.09 0.08
CA TYR A 261 21.55 -7.07 -0.76
C TYR A 261 21.62 -5.70 -0.07
N GLY A 262 21.34 -5.63 1.23
CA GLY A 262 21.41 -4.39 2.00
C GLY A 262 20.24 -3.45 1.82
N LEU A 263 19.13 -3.96 1.28
CA LEU A 263 17.89 -3.24 1.20
C LEU A 263 16.96 -3.70 2.32
N ARG A 264 16.48 -2.75 3.12
CA ARG A 264 15.54 -3.00 4.23
C ARG A 264 14.18 -2.43 3.89
N THR A 265 13.17 -3.27 3.89
CA THR A 265 11.79 -2.83 3.75
C THR A 265 11.22 -2.37 5.09
N ILE A 266 10.46 -1.28 5.06
CA ILE A 266 9.53 -0.85 6.10
C ILE A 266 8.12 -1.05 5.53
N LEU A 267 7.45 -2.11 5.97
CA LEU A 267 6.13 -2.49 5.53
C LEU A 267 5.09 -1.83 6.45
N VAL A 268 4.29 -0.91 5.92
CA VAL A 268 3.23 -0.24 6.68
C VAL A 268 1.91 -0.86 6.27
N SER A 269 1.21 -1.50 7.21
CA SER A 269 0.03 -2.31 6.88
C SER A 269 -1.08 -2.18 7.92
N ASN A 270 -2.33 -2.27 7.43
CA ASN A 270 -3.52 -2.38 8.28
C ASN A 270 -3.83 -3.83 8.65
N ALA A 271 -3.46 -4.77 7.79
CA ALA A 271 -3.61 -6.21 8.01
C ALA A 271 -2.29 -6.82 8.46
N VAL A 272 -2.35 -7.97 9.15
CA VAL A 272 -1.15 -8.65 9.63
C VAL A 272 -0.64 -9.63 8.56
N PRO A 273 0.60 -9.45 8.06
CA PRO A 273 1.20 -10.38 7.12
C PRO A 273 1.34 -11.79 7.67
N LYS A 274 1.48 -12.77 6.78
CA LYS A 274 1.79 -14.16 7.14
C LYS A 274 2.98 -14.25 8.10
N SER A 275 2.92 -15.20 9.03
CA SER A 275 3.95 -15.40 10.05
C SER A 275 5.36 -15.61 9.46
N SER A 276 5.44 -16.15 8.26
CA SER A 276 6.67 -16.32 7.49
C SER A 276 7.34 -15.00 7.15
N ILE A 277 6.61 -14.01 6.65
CA ILE A 277 7.13 -12.65 6.39
C ILE A 277 7.50 -11.97 7.71
N LEU A 278 6.66 -12.12 8.75
CA LEU A 278 6.91 -11.52 10.06
C LEU A 278 8.21 -12.03 10.72
N LYS A 279 8.64 -13.28 10.46
CA LYS A 279 9.93 -13.80 10.97
C LYS A 279 11.13 -13.01 10.45
N HIS A 280 11.02 -12.42 9.26
CA HIS A 280 12.02 -11.56 8.64
C HIS A 280 11.88 -10.09 9.05
N CYS A 281 10.95 -9.76 9.95
CA CYS A 281 10.69 -8.41 10.40
C CYS A 281 10.91 -8.24 11.91
N ASN A 282 11.37 -7.06 12.31
CA ASN A 282 11.01 -6.46 13.59
C ASN A 282 9.60 -5.85 13.44
N ILE A 283 8.80 -5.77 14.51
CA ILE A 283 7.40 -5.34 14.41
C ILE A 283 7.14 -4.17 15.34
N VAL A 284 6.48 -3.12 14.83
CA VAL A 284 5.85 -2.07 15.63
C VAL A 284 4.35 -2.25 15.50
N LEU A 285 3.71 -2.67 16.57
CA LEU A 285 2.29 -2.99 16.64
C LEU A 285 1.57 -1.90 17.45
N PHE A 286 0.82 -1.07 16.75
CA PHE A 286 -0.14 -0.16 17.36
C PHE A 286 -1.34 -0.96 17.89
N LYS A 287 -2.17 -0.32 18.71
CA LYS A 287 -3.36 -0.95 19.29
C LYS A 287 -4.32 -1.39 18.17
N ILE A 288 -4.47 -2.70 18.00
CA ILE A 288 -5.46 -3.34 17.13
C ILE A 288 -6.40 -4.14 18.03
N ASN A 289 -7.68 -4.23 17.68
CA ASN A 289 -8.58 -5.16 18.35
C ASN A 289 -8.21 -6.59 17.96
N PRO A 290 -7.83 -7.48 18.89
CA PRO A 290 -7.50 -8.87 18.58
C PRO A 290 -8.58 -9.60 17.78
N ASP A 291 -9.85 -9.24 17.98
CA ASP A 291 -10.99 -9.86 17.30
C ASP A 291 -11.08 -9.48 15.81
N LEU A 292 -10.36 -8.42 15.39
CA LEU A 292 -10.28 -7.97 13.99
C LEU A 292 -9.08 -8.56 13.24
N LEU A 293 -8.32 -9.45 13.88
CA LEU A 293 -7.16 -10.11 13.29
C LEU A 293 -7.64 -11.45 12.73
N ASP A 294 -7.65 -11.57 11.40
CA ASP A 294 -8.12 -12.76 10.68
C ASP A 294 -7.54 -14.08 11.23
N GLU A 295 -8.31 -15.16 11.09
CA GLU A 295 -8.14 -16.51 11.68
C GLU A 295 -6.77 -17.19 11.45
N GLY A 296 -5.84 -16.58 10.70
CA GLY A 296 -4.55 -17.16 10.33
C GLY A 296 -3.36 -16.78 11.22
N VAL A 297 -3.46 -15.79 12.11
CA VAL A 297 -2.33 -15.33 12.94
C VAL A 297 -2.57 -15.58 14.42
N ALA A 298 -2.11 -16.73 14.90
CA ALA A 298 -2.13 -17.05 16.33
C ALA A 298 -1.12 -16.17 17.10
N PHE A 299 -1.61 -15.14 17.78
CA PHE A 299 -0.81 -14.40 18.75
C PHE A 299 -0.68 -15.19 20.06
N SER A 300 0.50 -15.15 20.67
CA SER A 300 0.67 -15.70 22.01
C SER A 300 -0.23 -14.96 23.01
N ARG A 301 -0.77 -15.68 24.01
CA ARG A 301 -1.56 -15.08 25.10
C ARG A 301 -0.83 -13.90 25.78
N ASN A 302 0.49 -13.99 25.91
CA ASN A 302 1.34 -12.90 26.43
C ASN A 302 1.23 -11.63 25.58
N LEU A 303 1.27 -11.76 24.25
CA LEU A 303 1.13 -10.62 23.35
C LEU A 303 -0.28 -10.03 23.38
N ILE A 304 -1.32 -10.88 23.44
CA ILE A 304 -2.72 -10.42 23.56
C ILE A 304 -2.91 -9.62 24.85
N ASN A 305 -2.41 -10.12 25.98
CA ASN A 305 -2.47 -9.40 27.26
C ASN A 305 -1.72 -8.07 27.20
N LYS A 306 -0.52 -8.04 26.60
CA LYS A 306 0.21 -6.79 26.41
C LYS A 306 -0.51 -5.82 25.48
N LEU A 307 -1.22 -6.31 24.47
CA LEU A 307 -1.97 -5.48 23.51
C LEU A 307 -3.22 -4.87 24.15
N SER A 308 -3.87 -5.59 25.08
CA SER A 308 -4.99 -5.03 25.84
C SER A 308 -4.56 -3.96 26.84
N GLU A 309 -3.34 -4.06 27.38
CA GLU A 309 -2.75 -3.09 28.33
C GLU A 309 -2.30 -1.76 27.70
N ILE A 310 -1.98 -1.72 26.40
CA ILE A 310 -1.51 -0.48 25.77
C ILE A 310 -2.63 0.53 25.52
N SER A 311 -2.31 1.81 25.68
CA SER A 311 -3.18 2.92 25.26
C SER A 311 -3.09 3.18 23.75
N THR A 312 -3.98 4.00 23.19
CA THR A 312 -3.96 4.40 21.76
C THR A 312 -2.72 5.22 21.39
N GLU A 313 -2.06 5.82 22.38
CA GLU A 313 -0.85 6.63 22.24
C GLU A 313 0.44 5.80 22.37
N GLU A 314 0.31 4.50 22.60
CA GLU A 314 1.41 3.57 22.79
C GLU A 314 1.41 2.51 21.69
N ALA A 315 2.59 1.92 21.47
CA ALA A 315 2.75 0.77 20.59
C ALA A 315 3.65 -0.27 21.26
N LEU A 316 3.50 -1.52 20.83
CA LEU A 316 4.40 -2.61 21.18
C LEU A 316 5.46 -2.74 20.10
N VAL A 317 6.72 -2.81 20.50
CA VAL A 317 7.84 -3.13 19.63
C VAL A 317 8.30 -4.54 19.93
N ILE A 318 8.27 -5.39 18.92
CA ILE A 318 8.62 -6.81 18.97
C ILE A 318 9.91 -6.98 18.18
N THR A 319 10.96 -7.44 18.85
CA THR A 319 12.26 -7.74 18.25
C THR A 319 12.73 -9.11 18.74
N SER A 320 13.88 -9.57 18.24
CA SER A 320 14.59 -10.74 18.79
C SER A 320 14.89 -10.63 20.28
N LYS A 321 14.97 -9.40 20.83
CA LYS A 321 15.22 -9.13 22.25
C LYS A 321 13.96 -9.20 23.12
N GLY A 322 12.77 -9.32 22.52
CA GLY A 322 11.49 -9.40 23.22
C GLY A 322 10.53 -8.26 22.87
N ILE A 323 9.48 -8.13 23.69
CA ILE A 323 8.36 -7.18 23.50
C ILE A 323 8.51 -6.00 24.45
N THR A 324 8.63 -4.80 23.90
CA THR A 324 8.79 -3.54 24.65
C THR A 324 7.67 -2.57 24.32
N LYS A 325 7.10 -1.91 25.33
CA LYS A 325 6.15 -0.82 25.13
C LYS A 325 6.87 0.50 24.89
N VAL A 326 6.45 1.26 23.90
CA VAL A 326 6.99 2.58 23.55
C VAL A 326 5.86 3.58 23.29
N ARG A 327 6.16 4.87 23.41
CA ARG A 327 5.37 5.94 22.80
C ARG A 327 5.95 6.28 21.45
N PRO A 328 5.25 6.00 20.32
CA PRO A 328 5.78 6.24 18.99
C PRO A 328 6.18 7.69 18.77
N LEU A 329 7.21 7.90 17.95
CA LEU A 329 7.52 9.25 17.47
C LEU A 329 6.34 9.78 16.63
N LYS A 330 6.01 11.05 16.80
CA LYS A 330 5.05 11.75 15.96
C LYS A 330 5.79 12.80 15.14
N ALA A 331 5.57 12.82 13.84
CA ALA A 331 6.02 13.94 13.03
C ALA A 331 5.33 15.21 13.52
N VAL A 332 6.13 16.23 13.90
CA VAL A 332 5.63 17.60 14.05
C VAL A 332 5.24 18.05 12.64
N ILE A 333 3.94 18.16 12.38
CA ILE A 333 3.42 18.81 11.18
C ILE A 333 3.57 20.29 11.47
N GLU A 334 4.56 20.94 10.86
CA GLU A 334 4.50 22.40 10.77
C GLU A 334 3.29 22.71 9.89
N PRO A 335 2.28 23.42 10.41
CA PRO A 335 1.14 23.78 9.58
C PRO A 335 1.67 24.67 8.46
N THR A 336 1.76 24.13 7.24
CA THR A 336 1.89 24.96 6.04
C THR A 336 0.68 25.87 6.04
N HIS A 337 0.89 27.12 6.45
CA HIS A 337 -0.14 28.13 6.39
C HIS A 337 -0.53 28.23 4.92
N VAL A 338 -1.70 27.70 4.56
CA VAL A 338 -2.34 28.06 3.31
C VAL A 338 -2.66 29.53 3.45
N ILE A 339 -1.79 30.39 2.94
CA ILE A 339 -2.12 31.79 2.75
C ILE A 339 -3.15 31.80 1.63
N ILE A 340 -4.42 31.70 1.99
CA ILE A 340 -5.51 32.07 1.10
C ILE A 340 -5.39 33.58 0.93
N ARG A 341 -4.64 34.03 -0.07
CA ARG A 341 -4.73 35.41 -0.53
C ARG A 341 -6.12 35.57 -1.11
N GLY A 342 -6.99 36.22 -0.35
CA GLY A 342 -8.30 36.64 -0.83
C GLY A 342 -8.12 37.43 -2.13
N HIS A 343 -9.00 37.19 -3.08
CA HIS A 343 -8.92 37.70 -4.46
C HIS A 343 -9.00 39.25 -4.60
N ASN A 344 -8.95 40.00 -3.49
CA ASN A 344 -9.07 41.45 -3.44
C ASN A 344 -7.75 42.22 -3.31
N ASP A 345 -6.61 41.56 -3.04
CA ASP A 345 -5.33 42.27 -2.85
C ASP A 345 -4.54 42.52 -4.16
N LEU A 346 -5.07 42.10 -5.32
CA LEU A 346 -4.42 42.27 -6.63
C LEU A 346 -4.82 43.57 -7.37
N ARG A 347 -5.67 44.43 -6.78
CA ARG A 347 -6.10 45.68 -7.44
C ARG A 347 -5.38 46.95 -6.99
N ASN A 348 -4.54 46.90 -5.94
CA ASN A 348 -3.86 48.10 -5.43
C ASN A 348 -2.33 48.09 -5.60
N ALA A 349 -1.77 47.14 -6.37
CA ALA A 349 -0.32 47.07 -6.63
C ALA A 349 0.08 47.53 -8.05
N SER A 350 -0.73 48.35 -8.72
CA SER A 350 -0.42 48.92 -10.05
C SER A 350 -0.32 50.45 -10.05
N SER A 351 0.15 51.02 -8.96
CA SER A 351 0.47 52.45 -8.89
C SER A 351 1.54 52.72 -7.84
N GLN A 352 2.77 52.27 -8.11
CA GLN A 352 3.96 52.92 -7.61
C GLN A 352 5.04 52.97 -8.69
N GLU A 353 5.51 54.20 -8.90
CA GLU A 353 6.48 54.66 -9.87
C GLU A 353 7.79 53.88 -9.79
N VAL A 354 8.27 53.39 -10.93
CA VAL A 354 9.68 53.05 -11.11
C VAL A 354 10.32 54.22 -11.85
N THR A 355 10.86 55.16 -11.07
CA THR A 355 11.92 56.06 -11.52
C THR A 355 13.26 55.40 -11.19
N SER A 356 14.00 54.95 -12.20
CA SER A 356 15.48 54.93 -12.19
C SER A 356 16.05 54.46 -13.53
N SER A 357 16.51 55.45 -14.29
CA SER A 357 17.74 55.47 -15.09
C SER A 357 18.43 54.14 -15.43
N VAL A 358 18.31 53.71 -16.69
CA VAL A 358 19.37 52.94 -17.38
C VAL A 358 19.62 53.60 -18.74
N GLY A 359 20.90 53.90 -18.97
CA GLY A 359 21.37 54.76 -20.06
C GLY A 359 21.24 54.17 -21.46
N ASN A 360 21.19 55.10 -22.39
CA ASN A 360 21.42 54.96 -23.82
C ASN A 360 22.57 53.99 -24.15
N ASN A 361 22.31 53.07 -25.08
CA ASN A 361 23.08 52.99 -26.32
C ASN A 361 22.23 52.30 -27.38
N GLY A 362 22.00 53.02 -28.48
CA GLY A 362 21.07 52.64 -29.53
C GLY A 362 21.64 51.67 -30.55
N PHE A 363 20.72 51.10 -31.34
CA PHE A 363 20.93 50.75 -32.75
C PHE A 363 19.56 50.79 -33.44
N ASN A 364 19.51 51.49 -34.57
CA ASN A 364 18.32 51.84 -35.37
C ASN A 364 18.14 50.86 -36.55
N GLU A 365 16.95 50.96 -37.19
CA GLU A 365 16.55 50.50 -38.55
C GLU A 365 16.12 49.02 -38.68
N ARG A 366 15.01 48.59 -39.33
CA ARG A 366 14.07 49.13 -40.37
C ARG A 366 12.79 48.23 -40.42
N LEU A 367 11.56 48.78 -40.52
CA LEU A 367 10.62 48.81 -41.69
C LEU A 367 10.22 47.43 -42.30
N ASN A 368 8.98 47.08 -42.71
CA ASN A 368 7.63 47.69 -42.78
C ASN A 368 6.60 46.61 -43.28
N ASP A 369 5.31 46.98 -43.32
CA ASP A 369 4.14 46.42 -44.06
C ASP A 369 3.33 45.26 -43.40
N GLY A 370 2.01 45.27 -43.23
CA GLY A 370 0.92 46.23 -43.48
C GLY A 370 -0.48 45.55 -43.46
N VAL A 371 -1.51 46.27 -42.94
CA VAL A 371 -2.93 46.38 -43.44
C VAL A 371 -3.86 45.13 -43.29
N ASN A 372 -5.14 45.09 -42.85
CA ASN A 372 -6.30 45.97 -42.56
C ASN A 372 -7.29 45.19 -41.61
N GLY A 373 -8.01 45.77 -40.65
CA GLY A 373 -9.37 46.38 -40.74
C GLY A 373 -10.53 45.33 -40.64
N ASN A 374 -11.66 45.43 -39.92
CA ASN A 374 -12.34 46.53 -39.22
C ASN A 374 -13.50 46.00 -38.31
N GLU A 375 -13.75 46.73 -37.20
CA GLU A 375 -15.04 47.17 -36.60
C GLU A 375 -16.19 46.18 -36.25
N THR A 376 -16.54 45.94 -34.98
CA THR A 376 -17.38 46.72 -34.01
C THR A 376 -18.84 46.97 -34.38
N LYS A 377 -19.78 46.52 -33.51
CA LYS A 377 -20.86 47.36 -32.97
C LYS A 377 -21.48 46.80 -31.69
N THR A 378 -21.55 47.71 -30.72
CA THR A 378 -22.13 47.71 -29.38
C THR A 378 -23.67 47.78 -29.39
N VAL A 379 -24.33 47.48 -28.26
CA VAL A 379 -25.13 48.43 -27.44
C VAL A 379 -25.80 47.70 -26.25
N ASN A 380 -25.72 48.36 -25.09
CA ASN A 380 -26.33 48.11 -23.77
C ASN A 380 -27.89 48.11 -23.83
N THR A 381 -28.71 47.80 -22.82
CA THR A 381 -28.76 48.30 -21.42
C THR A 381 -30.03 47.74 -20.73
N LYS A 382 -29.96 47.44 -19.42
CA LYS A 382 -30.90 47.78 -18.29
C LYS A 382 -32.42 47.45 -18.39
N VAL A 383 -33.26 47.22 -17.36
CA VAL A 383 -33.29 47.14 -15.87
C VAL A 383 -34.76 46.81 -15.47
N SER A 384 -34.99 46.20 -14.29
CA SER A 384 -36.21 46.20 -13.39
C SER A 384 -37.57 45.69 -13.92
N GLU A 385 -38.58 45.29 -13.15
CA GLU A 385 -38.89 44.91 -11.75
C GLU A 385 -40.38 44.46 -11.78
N ASP A 386 -40.73 43.46 -10.95
CA ASP A 386 -41.94 43.32 -10.12
C ASP A 386 -43.43 43.33 -10.59
N LEU A 387 -44.13 42.32 -10.02
CA LEU A 387 -45.46 42.27 -9.38
C LEU A 387 -46.78 41.94 -10.15
N ASN A 388 -47.31 40.74 -9.81
CA ASN A 388 -48.68 40.29 -9.49
C ASN A 388 -49.94 40.90 -10.13
N SER A 389 -50.86 40.04 -10.64
CA SER A 389 -52.16 39.69 -9.99
C SER A 389 -53.18 38.99 -10.93
N ARG A 390 -54.16 38.28 -10.31
CA ARG A 390 -55.53 37.87 -10.77
C ARG A 390 -55.66 36.52 -11.52
N ASP A 391 -56.73 35.74 -11.43
CA ASP A 391 -57.94 35.57 -10.57
C ASP A 391 -58.70 34.30 -11.10
N GLU A 392 -59.61 33.73 -10.28
CA GLU A 392 -60.80 32.88 -10.62
C GLU A 392 -60.61 31.45 -11.20
N GLU A 393 -61.53 30.49 -11.08
CA GLU A 393 -62.45 29.97 -10.04
C GLU A 393 -62.94 28.56 -10.52
N ASP A 394 -63.63 27.80 -9.65
CA ASP A 394 -64.42 26.56 -9.86
C ASP A 394 -63.73 25.18 -10.06
N GLY A 395 -64.14 24.06 -9.44
CA GLY A 395 -65.33 23.70 -8.66
C GLY A 395 -65.19 22.31 -7.99
N ARG A 396 -66.09 22.02 -7.04
CA ARG A 396 -65.97 21.08 -5.89
C ARG A 396 -66.28 19.58 -6.12
N ALA A 397 -65.77 18.77 -5.18
CA ALA A 397 -66.13 17.36 -4.83
C ALA A 397 -67.59 17.20 -4.30
N PRO A 398 -68.08 15.98 -3.93
CA PRO A 398 -67.95 15.56 -2.52
C PRO A 398 -67.99 14.03 -2.19
N MET A 399 -67.74 13.76 -0.90
CA MET A 399 -67.70 12.48 -0.14
C MET A 399 -68.99 11.62 -0.11
N LYS A 400 -68.83 10.33 0.26
CA LYS A 400 -69.76 9.61 1.16
C LYS A 400 -69.05 8.58 2.04
N GLN A 401 -69.64 8.34 3.20
CA GLN A 401 -69.14 7.79 4.47
C GLN A 401 -69.94 6.51 4.86
N VAL A 402 -69.35 5.63 5.73
CA VAL A 402 -70.00 4.98 6.92
C VAL A 402 -70.92 3.74 6.61
N ASN A 403 -70.88 2.53 7.23
CA ASN A 403 -70.62 2.11 8.64
C ASN A 403 -70.46 0.54 8.84
N PRO A 404 -70.33 0.02 10.10
CA PRO A 404 -69.73 -1.27 10.52
C PRO A 404 -70.71 -2.31 11.13
N VAL A 405 -70.23 -3.48 11.61
CA VAL A 405 -70.87 -4.33 12.65
C VAL A 405 -69.82 -5.09 13.50
N ASN A 406 -70.15 -5.23 14.80
CA ASN A 406 -69.42 -5.76 15.97
C ASN A 406 -69.28 -7.30 16.06
N ASP A 407 -68.31 -7.81 16.85
CA ASP A 407 -68.57 -8.40 18.18
C ASP A 407 -67.28 -8.78 18.95
N ALA A 408 -67.41 -8.83 20.28
CA ALA A 408 -66.39 -8.61 21.29
C ALA A 408 -65.74 -9.89 21.89
N VAL A 409 -64.75 -9.66 22.78
CA VAL A 409 -64.47 -10.36 24.08
C VAL A 409 -63.03 -10.91 24.28
N LEU A 410 -62.29 -10.21 25.15
CA LEU A 410 -61.30 -10.60 26.20
C LEU A 410 -59.83 -11.01 25.91
N ILE A 411 -58.94 -10.18 26.46
CA ILE A 411 -57.79 -10.47 27.37
C ILE A 411 -56.61 -11.34 26.83
N ASN A 412 -55.49 -10.70 26.46
CA ASN A 412 -54.21 -10.71 27.20
C ASN A 412 -53.07 -10.11 26.35
N GLY A 413 -52.16 -9.41 27.02
CA GLY A 413 -51.12 -8.62 26.40
C GLY A 413 -50.03 -9.41 25.67
N SER A 414 -49.43 -8.77 24.68
CA SER A 414 -47.98 -8.64 24.52
C SER A 414 -47.70 -7.84 23.25
N VAL A 415 -46.95 -6.76 23.40
CA VAL A 415 -46.41 -5.97 22.29
C VAL A 415 -45.40 -6.85 21.57
N ILE A 416 -45.73 -7.34 20.37
CA ILE A 416 -44.78 -8.03 19.50
C ILE A 416 -44.05 -6.97 18.68
N ASN A 417 -42.78 -6.77 19.03
CA ASN A 417 -41.83 -5.94 18.30
C ASN A 417 -41.46 -6.59 16.96
N ASN A 418 -41.54 -5.82 15.87
CA ASN A 418 -41.12 -6.22 14.51
C ASN A 418 -39.62 -6.61 14.38
N GLY A 419 -38.82 -6.50 15.46
CA GLY A 419 -37.40 -6.88 15.49
C GLY A 419 -37.14 -8.39 15.58
N ASP A 420 -38.03 -9.16 16.19
CA ASP A 420 -37.84 -10.62 16.37
C ASP A 420 -37.97 -11.41 15.07
N SER A 421 -38.72 -10.87 14.11
CA SER A 421 -38.95 -11.47 12.78
C SER A 421 -37.68 -11.46 11.92
N ILE A 422 -36.89 -10.38 11.98
CA ILE A 422 -35.67 -10.21 11.18
C ILE A 422 -34.54 -11.05 11.77
N PHE A 423 -34.41 -11.06 13.10
CA PHE A 423 -33.38 -11.84 13.78
C PHE A 423 -33.58 -13.35 13.59
N ARG A 424 -34.84 -13.83 13.63
CA ARG A 424 -35.16 -15.23 13.32
C ARG A 424 -34.85 -15.62 11.88
N LYS A 425 -35.05 -14.72 10.91
CA LYS A 425 -34.68 -14.97 9.51
C LYS A 425 -33.16 -15.11 9.34
N GLN A 426 -32.38 -14.24 10.00
CA GLN A 426 -30.92 -14.32 9.97
C GLN A 426 -30.39 -15.60 10.61
N ILE A 427 -30.99 -16.03 11.74
CA ILE A 427 -30.64 -17.30 12.39
C ILE A 427 -30.95 -18.49 11.48
N MET A 428 -32.12 -18.52 10.83
CA MET A 428 -32.46 -19.61 9.90
C MET A 428 -31.53 -19.66 8.67
N GLU A 429 -31.06 -18.52 8.19
CA GLU A 429 -30.12 -18.44 7.07
C GLU A 429 -28.73 -18.97 7.47
N LEU A 430 -28.25 -18.61 8.65
CA LEU A 430 -27.03 -19.15 9.26
C LEU A 430 -27.12 -20.66 9.51
N GLU A 431 -28.23 -21.15 10.05
CA GLU A 431 -28.43 -22.59 10.27
C GLU A 431 -28.42 -23.39 8.96
N ARG A 432 -28.97 -22.80 7.88
CA ARG A 432 -28.95 -23.41 6.55
C ARG A 432 -27.54 -23.44 5.95
N GLU A 433 -26.76 -22.38 6.16
CA GLU A 433 -25.38 -22.31 5.69
C GLU A 433 -24.47 -23.31 6.44
N VAL A 434 -24.66 -23.44 7.75
CA VAL A 434 -23.97 -24.45 8.58
C VAL A 434 -24.33 -25.87 8.15
N ALA A 435 -25.59 -26.14 7.82
CA ALA A 435 -26.00 -27.45 7.29
C ALA A 435 -25.31 -27.76 5.96
N ASN A 436 -25.25 -26.80 5.03
CA ASN A 436 -24.58 -26.96 3.74
C ASN A 436 -23.06 -27.18 3.89
N LEU A 437 -22.43 -26.51 4.86
CA LEU A 437 -21.02 -26.73 5.18
C LEU A 437 -20.76 -28.13 5.74
N ARG A 438 -21.65 -28.64 6.60
CA ARG A 438 -21.56 -30.02 7.11
C ARG A 438 -21.67 -31.05 5.98
N ASP A 439 -22.57 -30.84 5.03
CA ASP A 439 -22.71 -31.74 3.89
C ASP A 439 -21.46 -31.76 3.01
N LYS A 440 -20.84 -30.59 2.78
CA LYS A 440 -19.56 -30.49 2.05
C LYS A 440 -18.40 -31.17 2.79
N ILE A 441 -18.36 -31.06 4.12
CA ILE A 441 -17.34 -31.76 4.94
C ILE A 441 -17.51 -33.27 4.80
N ASN A 442 -18.75 -33.78 4.89
CA ASN A 442 -19.03 -35.21 4.72
C ASN A 442 -18.66 -35.70 3.30
N GLU A 443 -18.80 -34.87 2.27
CA GLU A 443 -18.39 -35.19 0.91
C GLU A 443 -16.86 -35.29 0.79
N ILE A 444 -16.13 -34.35 1.40
CA ILE A 444 -14.66 -34.37 1.46
C ILE A 444 -14.17 -35.62 2.20
N GLU A 445 -14.77 -35.97 3.33
CA GLU A 445 -14.42 -37.18 4.09
C GLU A 445 -14.60 -38.44 3.24
N ARG A 446 -15.67 -38.55 2.44
CA ARG A 446 -15.86 -39.69 1.52
C ARG A 446 -14.80 -39.76 0.43
N ILE A 447 -14.35 -38.62 -0.08
CA ILE A 447 -13.29 -38.56 -1.10
C ILE A 447 -11.97 -39.03 -0.49
N LEU A 448 -11.63 -38.57 0.71
CA LEU A 448 -10.41 -39.00 1.42
C LEU A 448 -10.42 -40.51 1.70
N ASP A 449 -11.57 -41.05 2.11
CA ASP A 449 -11.75 -42.49 2.36
C ASP A 449 -11.60 -43.34 1.08
N ALA A 450 -11.95 -42.77 -0.08
CA ALA A 450 -11.76 -43.40 -1.39
C ALA A 450 -10.30 -43.36 -1.84
N ASP A 451 -9.62 -42.23 -1.62
CA ASP A 451 -8.20 -42.07 -1.92
C ASP A 451 -7.32 -42.99 -1.06
N GLU A 452 -7.64 -43.16 0.22
CA GLU A 452 -6.94 -44.10 1.11
C GLU A 452 -7.01 -45.53 0.60
N LYS A 453 -8.21 -46.01 0.22
CA LYS A 453 -8.40 -47.34 -0.39
C LYS A 453 -7.65 -47.49 -1.72
N LEU A 454 -7.52 -46.42 -2.49
CA LEU A 454 -6.79 -46.43 -3.75
C LEU A 454 -5.28 -46.53 -3.52
N ILE A 455 -4.76 -45.84 -2.51
CA ILE A 455 -3.36 -45.94 -2.06
C ILE A 455 -3.04 -47.36 -1.56
N GLU A 456 -3.91 -47.95 -0.73
CA GLU A 456 -3.73 -49.34 -0.26
C GLU A 456 -3.64 -50.32 -1.42
N LYS A 457 -4.49 -50.16 -2.44
CA LYS A 457 -4.51 -51.01 -3.63
C LYS A 457 -3.25 -50.85 -4.50
N ILE A 458 -2.71 -49.63 -4.60
CA ILE A 458 -1.44 -49.37 -5.28
C ILE A 458 -0.29 -50.05 -4.55
N LEU A 459 -0.25 -49.97 -3.21
CA LEU A 459 0.78 -50.62 -2.39
C LEU A 459 0.71 -52.16 -2.50
N GLU A 460 -0.49 -52.74 -2.55
CA GLU A 460 -0.67 -54.18 -2.75
C GLU A 460 -0.16 -54.63 -4.15
N LEU A 461 -0.41 -53.83 -5.18
CA LEU A 461 0.07 -54.10 -6.55
C LEU A 461 1.60 -53.99 -6.65
N ASP A 462 2.22 -52.99 -6.02
CA ASP A 462 3.68 -52.85 -5.96
C ASP A 462 4.33 -54.04 -5.23
N GLY A 463 3.71 -54.50 -4.13
CA GLY A 463 4.14 -55.71 -3.42
C GLY A 463 4.10 -56.97 -4.30
N LYS A 464 3.04 -57.15 -5.09
CA LYS A 464 2.92 -58.28 -6.04
C LYS A 464 3.94 -58.20 -7.18
N LEU A 465 4.25 -57.01 -7.68
CA LEU A 465 5.25 -56.80 -8.73
C LEU A 465 6.68 -57.07 -8.25
N LYS A 466 7.00 -56.70 -7.00
CA LYS A 466 8.30 -57.02 -6.37
C LYS A 466 8.50 -58.50 -6.10
N ASN A 467 7.43 -59.25 -5.81
CA ASN A 467 7.52 -60.70 -5.60
C ASN A 467 7.62 -61.50 -6.92
N ASN A 468 7.14 -60.96 -8.05
CA ASN A 468 7.26 -61.59 -9.37
C ASN A 468 8.59 -61.30 -10.09
N SER A 469 9.46 -60.45 -9.54
CA SER A 469 10.79 -60.13 -10.11
C SER A 469 11.94 -60.98 -9.54
N HIS A 470 11.62 -61.99 -8.72
CA HIS A 470 12.57 -62.95 -8.13
C HIS A 470 12.32 -64.42 -8.53
N VAL A 471 11.65 -64.67 -9.67
CA VAL A 471 11.55 -66.00 -10.29
C VAL A 471 12.33 -66.05 -11.59
#